data_AF-A0A1X7VN84-F1
#
_entry.id   AF-A0A1X7VN84-F1
#
_cell.length_a   1.000
_cell.length_b   1.000
_cell.length_c   1.000
_cell.angle_alpha   90.00
_cell.angle_beta   90.00
_cell.angle_gamma   90.00
#
_symmetry.space_group_name_H-M   'P 1'
#
loop_
_entity.id
_entity.type
_entity.pdbx_description
1 polymer ?
#
loop_
_entity_poly.entity_id
_entity_poly.type
_entity_poly.pdbx_seq_one_letter_code
_entity_poly.pdbx_strand_id
1 'polypeptide(L)'
;MAESTTIVRNDSGIANEVLRRNVPLVVDSCHPNCVQLADKLYSKRMIPDKAWRRAKDTMSGHTIDQRISDMISVVRDSIRTDGSMFRTFTDILRTEDTLPHNRLADVLDKELI
;
A
#
# COMPACT_ATOMS: atom_id res chain seq x y z
N MET A 1 -1.23 11.34 41.09
CA MET A 1 -0.26 11.32 39.97
C MET A 1 -0.92 10.55 38.87
N ALA A 2 -1.44 11.24 37.86
CA ALA A 2 -2.14 10.57 36.76
C ALA A 2 -1.07 9.95 35.87
N GLU A 3 -1.05 8.62 35.84
CA GLU A 3 -0.30 7.86 34.86
C GLU A 3 -0.88 8.23 33.50
N SER A 4 -0.21 9.12 32.78
CA SER A 4 -0.48 9.35 31.38
C SER A 4 -0.13 8.05 30.67
N THR A 5 -1.10 7.14 30.59
CA THR A 5 -1.12 6.05 29.64
C THR A 5 -1.02 6.71 28.28
N THR A 6 0.20 6.89 27.78
CA THR A 6 0.45 7.13 26.38
C THR A 6 -0.13 5.92 25.69
N ILE A 7 -1.39 6.04 25.27
CA ILE A 7 -1.97 5.17 24.26
C ILE A 7 -0.97 5.28 23.13
N VAL A 8 -0.14 4.25 22.95
CA VAL A 8 0.51 3.99 21.67
C VAL A 8 -0.68 3.81 20.75
N ARG A 9 -1.15 4.92 20.16
CA ARG A 9 -2.18 4.87 19.13
C ARG A 9 -1.65 3.86 18.15
N ASN A 10 -2.44 2.85 17.86
CA ASN A 10 -2.05 1.77 17.00
C ASN A 10 -1.87 2.37 15.60
N ASP A 11 -0.68 2.91 15.31
CA ASP A 11 -0.34 3.61 14.06
C ASP A 11 -0.63 2.69 12.87
N SER A 12 -0.45 1.38 13.07
CA SER A 12 -0.84 0.30 12.16
C SER A 12 -2.33 0.29 11.80
N GLY A 13 -3.22 0.55 12.77
CA GLY A 13 -4.67 0.57 12.56
C GLY A 13 -5.13 1.80 11.78
N ILE A 14 -4.56 2.97 12.09
CA ILE A 14 -4.84 4.22 11.37
C ILE A 14 -4.28 4.11 9.94
N ALA A 15 -3.03 3.69 9.79
CA ALA A 15 -2.38 3.48 8.50
C ALA A 15 -3.15 2.47 7.62
N ASN A 16 -3.64 1.37 8.21
CA ASN A 16 -4.47 0.40 7.48
C ASN A 16 -5.79 1.00 7.00
N GLU A 17 -6.44 1.83 7.83
CA GLU A 17 -7.71 2.47 7.49
C GLU A 17 -7.54 3.56 6.42
N VAL A 18 -6.49 4.38 6.51
CA VAL A 18 -6.11 5.35 5.47
C VAL A 18 -5.91 4.64 4.14
N LEU A 19 -5.11 3.57 4.11
CA LEU A 19 -4.90 2.80 2.89
C LEU A 19 -6.19 2.13 2.38
N ARG A 20 -7.05 1.63 3.29
CA ARG A 20 -8.34 1.01 2.94
C ARG A 20 -9.27 1.99 2.22
N ARG A 21 -9.37 3.23 2.71
CA ARG A 21 -10.23 4.27 2.13
C ARG A 21 -9.74 4.72 0.76
N ASN A 22 -8.42 4.71 0.57
CA ASN A 22 -7.78 5.19 -0.64
C ASN A 22 -7.51 4.09 -1.68
N VAL A 23 -7.97 2.84 -1.49
CA VAL A 23 -7.80 1.76 -2.48
C VAL A 23 -8.23 2.17 -3.90
N PRO A 24 -9.38 2.83 -4.12
CA PRO A 24 -9.76 3.27 -5.46
C PRO A 24 -8.74 4.22 -6.08
N LEU A 25 -8.22 5.18 -5.29
CA LEU A 25 -7.20 6.12 -5.74
C LEU A 25 -5.87 5.42 -6.05
N VAL A 26 -5.52 4.40 -5.28
CA VAL A 26 -4.34 3.56 -5.53
C VAL A 26 -4.50 2.80 -6.85
N VAL A 27 -5.68 2.21 -7.08
CA VAL A 27 -6.00 1.53 -8.34
C VAL A 27 -5.85 2.48 -9.53
N ASP A 28 -6.49 3.64 -9.48
CA ASP A 28 -6.45 4.63 -10.58
C ASP A 28 -5.02 5.14 -10.84
N SER A 29 -4.26 5.41 -9.79
CA SER A 29 -2.90 5.97 -9.90
C SER A 29 -1.87 4.93 -10.34
N CYS A 30 -2.06 3.66 -9.94
CA CYS A 30 -1.10 2.59 -10.20
C CYS A 30 -1.51 1.68 -11.37
N HIS A 31 -2.71 1.86 -11.95
CA HIS A 31 -3.20 1.09 -13.10
C HIS A 31 -2.16 0.92 -14.22
N PRO A 32 -1.51 2.00 -14.75
CA PRO A 32 -0.54 1.84 -15.82
C PRO A 32 0.73 1.07 -15.40
N ASN A 33 1.04 1.02 -14.10
CA ASN A 33 2.30 0.51 -13.55
C ASN A 33 2.13 -0.69 -12.62
N CYS A 34 1.01 -1.41 -12.68
CA CYS A 34 0.69 -2.54 -11.80
C CYS A 34 1.85 -3.55 -11.63
N VAL A 35 2.50 -3.91 -12.74
CA VAL A 35 3.63 -4.87 -12.75
C VAL A 35 4.86 -4.29 -12.04
N GLN A 36 5.15 -3.01 -12.27
CA GLN A 36 6.30 -2.32 -11.66
C GLN A 36 6.10 -2.13 -10.14
N LEU A 37 4.89 -1.76 -9.75
CA LEU A 37 4.49 -1.69 -8.33
C LEU A 37 4.68 -3.06 -7.66
N ALA A 38 4.22 -4.14 -8.29
CA ALA A 38 4.39 -5.49 -7.77
C ALA A 38 5.88 -5.85 -7.55
N ASP A 39 6.74 -5.54 -8.52
CA ASP A 39 8.19 -5.80 -8.43
C ASP A 39 8.82 -5.04 -7.26
N LYS A 40 8.46 -3.77 -7.06
CA LYS A 40 8.97 -2.95 -5.94
C LYS A 40 8.47 -3.45 -4.58
N LEU A 41 7.17 -3.74 -4.46
CA LEU A 41 6.58 -4.29 -3.24
C LEU A 41 7.21 -5.62 -2.84
N TYR A 42 7.49 -6.48 -3.83
CA TYR A 42 8.19 -7.74 -3.61
C TYR A 42 9.64 -7.52 -3.18
N SER A 43 10.36 -6.59 -3.82
CA SER A 43 11.75 -6.25 -3.45
C SER A 43 11.88 -5.78 -1.99
N LYS A 44 10.86 -5.10 -1.48
CA LYS A 44 10.77 -4.62 -0.08
C LYS A 44 10.13 -5.63 0.87
N ARG A 45 9.85 -6.85 0.40
CA ARG A 45 9.21 -7.95 1.15
C ARG A 45 7.84 -7.57 1.75
N MET A 46 7.16 -6.61 1.14
CA MET A 46 5.82 -6.18 1.55
C MET A 46 4.73 -7.12 1.05
N ILE A 47 5.00 -7.83 -0.05
CA ILE A 47 4.13 -8.88 -0.56
C ILE A 47 4.94 -10.19 -0.71
N PRO A 48 4.33 -11.36 -0.49
CA PRO A 48 4.97 -12.65 -0.74
C PRO A 48 5.01 -12.98 -2.24
N ASP A 49 5.88 -13.92 -2.61
CA ASP A 49 6.05 -14.40 -4.00
C ASP A 49 4.71 -14.82 -4.64
N LYS A 50 3.80 -15.45 -3.89
CA LYS A 50 2.47 -15.81 -4.39
C LYS A 50 1.65 -14.59 -4.83
N ALA A 51 1.67 -13.50 -4.07
CA ALA A 51 0.94 -12.28 -4.41
C ALA A 51 1.62 -11.55 -5.59
N TRP A 52 2.96 -11.52 -5.59
CA TRP A 52 3.75 -10.99 -6.69
C TRP A 52 3.46 -11.71 -8.02
N ARG A 53 3.43 -13.05 -8.04
CA ARG A 53 3.10 -13.82 -9.25
C ARG A 53 1.69 -13.54 -9.75
N ARG A 54 0.70 -13.45 -8.85
CA ARG A 54 -0.69 -13.13 -9.23
C ARG A 54 -0.84 -11.75 -9.84
N ALA A 55 -0.07 -10.76 -9.37
CA ALA A 55 -0.09 -9.43 -9.96
C ALA A 55 0.38 -9.42 -11.43
N LYS A 56 1.30 -10.32 -11.78
CA LYS A 56 1.86 -10.47 -13.14
C LYS A 56 1.07 -11.46 -13.99
N ASP A 57 0.17 -12.24 -13.40
CA ASP A 57 -0.57 -13.30 -14.08
C ASP A 57 -1.67 -12.73 -14.97
N THR A 58 -1.38 -12.61 -16.26
CA THR A 58 -2.31 -12.16 -17.29
C THR A 58 -3.35 -13.20 -17.71
N MET A 59 -3.17 -14.46 -17.31
CA MET A 59 -3.99 -15.59 -17.76
C MET A 59 -5.12 -15.92 -16.77
N SER A 60 -5.07 -15.38 -15.55
CA SER A 60 -6.07 -15.56 -14.49
C SER A 60 -7.46 -14.97 -14.78
N GLY A 61 -7.59 -14.12 -15.81
CA GLY A 61 -8.83 -13.41 -16.11
C GLY A 61 -9.14 -12.21 -15.20
N HIS A 62 -8.30 -11.92 -14.21
CA HIS A 62 -8.44 -10.72 -13.37
C HIS A 62 -8.09 -9.46 -14.17
N THR A 63 -8.85 -8.38 -14.00
CA THR A 63 -8.49 -7.05 -14.52
C THR A 63 -7.28 -6.49 -13.78
N ILE A 64 -6.64 -5.46 -14.34
CA ILE A 64 -5.53 -4.76 -13.68
C ILE A 64 -5.99 -4.21 -12.32
N ASP A 65 -7.18 -3.63 -12.25
CA ASP A 65 -7.78 -3.10 -11.02
C ASP A 65 -7.92 -4.14 -9.91
N GLN A 66 -8.38 -5.34 -10.29
CA GLN A 66 -8.53 -6.45 -9.36
C GLN A 66 -7.16 -6.91 -8.85
N ARG A 67 -6.15 -6.99 -9.73
CA ARG A 67 -4.78 -7.36 -9.32
C ARG A 67 -4.16 -6.34 -8.39
N ILE A 68 -4.36 -5.04 -8.64
CA ILE A 68 -3.90 -3.98 -7.73
C ILE A 68 -4.64 -4.09 -6.40
N SER A 69 -5.96 -4.22 -6.43
CA SER A 69 -6.77 -4.35 -5.20
C SER A 69 -6.33 -5.55 -4.36
N ASP A 70 -6.06 -6.69 -4.99
CA ASP A 70 -5.56 -7.90 -4.33
C ASP A 70 -4.18 -7.67 -3.71
N MET A 71 -3.26 -7.01 -4.43
CA MET A 71 -1.94 -6.64 -3.89
C MET A 71 -2.08 -5.72 -2.68
N ILE A 72 -2.90 -4.68 -2.79
CA ILE A 72 -3.09 -3.72 -1.71
C ILE A 72 -3.76 -4.37 -0.50
N SER A 73 -4.64 -5.35 -0.69
CA SER A 73 -5.18 -6.15 0.41
C SER A 73 -4.07 -6.86 1.21
N VAL A 74 -3.08 -7.44 0.52
CA VAL A 74 -1.93 -8.08 1.17
C VAL A 74 -1.03 -7.04 1.85
N VAL A 75 -0.75 -5.91 1.20
CA VAL A 75 0.02 -4.81 1.80
C VAL A 75 -0.66 -4.29 3.07
N ARG A 76 -1.99 -4.18 3.06
CA ARG A 76 -2.79 -3.81 4.22
C ARG A 76 -2.63 -4.80 5.37
N ASP A 77 -2.67 -6.10 5.08
CA ASP A 77 -2.43 -7.13 6.10
C ASP A 77 -1.04 -6.98 6.72
N SER A 78 -0.01 -6.70 5.91
CA SER A 78 1.35 -6.42 6.39
C SER A 78 1.43 -5.16 7.24
N ILE A 79 0.78 -4.06 6.84
CA ILE A 79 0.72 -2.80 7.61
C ILE A 79 -0.02 -2.99 8.93
N ARG A 80 -1.06 -3.82 8.95
CA ARG A 80 -1.79 -4.12 10.20
C ARG A 80 -0.87 -4.84 11.20
N THR A 81 0.04 -5.68 10.71
CA THR A 81 1.05 -6.36 11.53
C THR A 81 2.18 -5.43 11.94
N ASP A 82 2.64 -4.56 11.03
CA ASP A 82 3.72 -3.60 11.25
C ASP A 82 3.40 -2.26 10.55
N GLY A 83 2.96 -1.27 11.33
CA GLY A 83 2.58 0.04 10.82
C GLY A 83 3.71 0.80 10.12
N SER A 84 4.99 0.47 10.40
CA SER A 84 6.13 1.11 9.73
C SER A 84 6.19 0.79 8.23
N MET A 85 5.55 -0.31 7.81
CA MET A 85 5.44 -0.68 6.41
C MET A 85 4.61 0.33 5.61
N PHE A 86 3.72 1.11 6.24
CA PHE A 86 2.97 2.16 5.54
C PHE A 86 3.91 3.21 4.96
N ARG A 87 4.93 3.62 5.70
CA ARG A 87 5.95 4.56 5.21
C ARG A 87 6.78 3.97 4.07
N THR A 88 7.09 2.67 4.17
CA THR A 88 7.79 1.96 3.08
C THR A 88 6.93 1.93 1.82
N PHE A 89 5.62 1.77 1.94
CA PHE A 89 4.68 1.84 0.82
C PHE A 89 4.68 3.23 0.17
N THR A 90 4.55 4.31 0.96
CA THR A 90 4.54 5.67 0.41
C THR A 90 5.88 6.06 -0.23
N ASP A 91 7.00 5.58 0.31
CA ASP A 91 8.33 5.74 -0.28
C ASP A 91 8.46 5.02 -1.64
N ILE A 92 7.87 3.83 -1.79
CA ILE A 92 7.83 3.09 -3.07
C ILE A 92 7.09 3.90 -4.14
N LEU A 93 5.93 4.48 -3.78
CA LEU A 93 5.16 5.33 -4.68
C LEU A 93 5.99 6.54 -5.13
N ARG A 94 6.65 7.23 -4.19
CA ARG A 94 7.53 8.37 -4.51
C ARG A 94 8.72 7.99 -5.38
N THR A 95 9.23 6.77 -5.25
CA THR A 95 10.33 6.26 -6.07
C THR A 95 9.93 6.03 -7.54
N GLU A 96 8.65 5.95 -7.88
CA GLU A 96 8.25 5.95 -9.29
C GLU A 96 8.40 7.32 -9.96
N ASP A 97 8.50 8.41 -9.19
CA ASP A 97 8.62 9.79 -9.66
C ASP A 97 7.63 10.16 -10.78
N THR A 98 6.45 9.54 -10.75
CA THR A 98 5.35 9.93 -11.62
C THR A 98 4.40 10.84 -10.85
N LEU A 99 3.86 11.85 -11.53
CA LEU A 99 2.92 12.79 -10.92
C LEU A 99 1.74 12.11 -10.20
N PRO A 100 1.13 11.01 -10.72
CA PRO A 100 0.08 10.29 -10.01
C PRO A 100 0.56 9.62 -8.71
N HIS A 101 1.73 8.97 -8.73
CA HIS A 101 2.25 8.27 -7.56
C HIS A 101 2.70 9.24 -6.46
N ASN A 102 3.32 10.35 -6.83
CA ASN A 102 3.71 11.41 -5.88
C ASN A 102 2.46 12.03 -5.21
N ARG A 103 1.42 12.34 -5.99
CA ARG A 103 0.15 12.85 -5.45
C ARG A 103 -0.54 11.84 -4.52
N LEU A 104 -0.55 10.57 -4.90
CA LEU A 104 -1.10 9.51 -4.06
C LEU A 104 -0.35 9.42 -2.72
N ALA A 105 0.99 9.42 -2.74
CA ALA A 105 1.79 9.40 -1.52
C ALA A 105 1.50 10.60 -0.60
N ASP A 106 1.33 11.80 -1.18
CA ASP A 106 1.02 13.01 -0.42
C ASP A 106 -0.39 12.99 0.17
N VAL A 107 -1.38 12.41 -0.53
CA VAL A 107 -2.73 12.21 0.02
C VAL A 107 -2.69 11.24 1.20
N LEU A 108 -2.01 10.10 1.02
CA LEU A 108 -1.88 9.07 2.06
C LEU A 108 -1.17 9.60 3.31
N ASP A 109 -0.10 10.39 3.15
CA ASP A 109 0.61 10.98 4.28
C ASP A 109 -0.21 12.08 4.98
N LYS A 110 -0.99 12.88 4.24
CA LYS A 110 -1.87 13.89 4.83
C LYS A 110 -3.01 13.30 5.65
N GLU A 111 -3.55 12.17 5.23
CA GLU A 111 -4.64 11.48 5.94
C GLU A 111 -4.16 10.68 7.15
N LEU A 112 -2.84 10.50 7.33
CA LEU A 112 -2.24 9.84 8.48
C LEU A 112 -2.07 10.77 9.70
N ILE A 113 -2.19 12.10 9.54
CA ILE A 113 -2.01 13.15 10.55
C ILE A 113 -3.34 13.50 11.23
#